data_AF-A0A350DPA9-F1
#
_entry.id   AF-A0A350DPA9-F1
#
_cell.length_a   1.000
_cell.length_b   1.000
_cell.length_c   1.000
_cell.angle_alpha   90.00
_cell.angle_beta   90.00
_cell.angle_gamma   90.00
#
_symmetry.space_group_name_H-M   'P 1'
#
loop_
_entity.id
_entity.type
_entity.pdbx_description
1 polymer ?
#
loop_
_entity_poly.entity_id
_entity_poly.type
_entity_poly.pdbx_seq_one_letter_code
_entity_poly.pdbx_strand_id
1 'polypeptide(L)'
;VSEKTGTLTAADPETLLKKATGWQAPISQMPYWISGRPAPSDSAPQLDDQSRLISSVNGEWQANFSYKGNDKLPNKISAVQSQGNKVVMTIDHQK
;
A
#
# COMPACT_ATOMS: atom_id res chain seq x y z
N VAL A 1 -32.09 -19.99 -10.13
CA VAL A 1 -31.11 -19.32 -9.24
C VAL A 1 -29.77 -19.99 -9.47
N SER A 2 -28.87 -19.35 -10.22
CA SER A 2 -27.58 -19.96 -10.58
C SER A 2 -26.59 -19.74 -9.44
N GLU A 3 -26.12 -20.83 -8.86
CA GLU A 3 -25.04 -20.88 -7.87
C GLU A 3 -23.75 -20.35 -8.51
N LYS A 4 -23.43 -19.06 -8.26
CA LYS A 4 -22.12 -18.50 -8.62
C LYS A 4 -21.13 -18.94 -7.54
N THR A 5 -20.06 -19.59 -7.94
CA THR A 5 -19.02 -20.29 -7.15
C THR A 5 -18.30 -19.53 -6.03
N GLY A 6 -18.78 -18.38 -5.54
CA GLY A 6 -18.15 -17.60 -4.47
C GLY A 6 -16.81 -16.95 -4.85
N THR A 7 -16.24 -17.27 -6.01
CA THR A 7 -14.96 -16.73 -6.50
C THR A 7 -15.17 -15.42 -7.26
N LEU A 8 -14.44 -14.39 -6.86
CA LEU A 8 -14.33 -13.14 -7.60
C LEU A 8 -12.97 -13.07 -8.31
N THR A 9 -12.99 -12.65 -9.57
CA THR A 9 -11.78 -12.39 -10.38
C THR A 9 -11.88 -11.01 -11.04
N ALA A 10 -10.72 -10.44 -11.33
CA ALA A 10 -10.51 -9.21 -12.08
C ALA A 10 -9.12 -9.23 -12.75
N ALA A 11 -8.85 -8.26 -13.64
CA ALA A 11 -7.56 -8.14 -14.34
C ALA A 11 -6.43 -7.64 -13.43
N ASP A 12 -6.78 -6.94 -12.35
CA ASP A 12 -5.84 -6.34 -11.41
C ASP A 12 -6.38 -6.36 -9.97
N PRO A 13 -5.50 -6.30 -8.95
CA PRO A 13 -5.87 -6.31 -7.54
C PRO A 13 -6.85 -5.20 -7.13
N GLU A 14 -6.66 -3.97 -7.63
CA GLU A 14 -7.52 -2.83 -7.31
C GLU A 14 -8.98 -3.06 -7.79
N THR A 15 -9.13 -3.55 -9.02
CA THR A 15 -10.43 -3.89 -9.60
C THR A 15 -11.08 -5.03 -8.83
N LEU A 16 -10.30 -6.02 -8.41
CA LEU A 16 -10.81 -7.12 -7.58
C LEU A 16 -11.31 -6.60 -6.22
N LEU A 17 -10.53 -5.75 -5.54
CA LEU A 17 -10.88 -5.15 -4.26
C LEU A 17 -12.18 -4.35 -4.36
N LYS A 18 -12.29 -3.49 -5.39
CA LYS A 18 -13.50 -2.69 -5.64
C LYS A 18 -14.71 -3.55 -5.92
N LYS A 19 -14.57 -4.61 -6.72
CA LYS A 19 -15.66 -5.54 -7.02
C LYS A 19 -16.12 -6.30 -5.78
N ALA A 20 -15.20 -6.66 -4.89
CA ALA A 20 -15.48 -7.42 -3.69
C ALA A 20 -16.06 -6.58 -2.54
N THR A 21 -15.64 -5.31 -2.42
CA THR A 21 -15.87 -4.51 -1.21
C THR A 21 -16.40 -3.10 -1.47
N GLY A 22 -16.35 -2.61 -2.71
CA GLY A 22 -16.56 -1.22 -3.06
C GLY A 22 -15.37 -0.29 -2.77
N TRP A 23 -14.32 -0.78 -2.11
CA TRP A 23 -13.15 0.03 -1.75
C TRP A 23 -12.11 0.06 -2.88
N GLN A 24 -11.41 1.18 -2.99
CA GLN A 24 -10.23 1.31 -3.82
C GLN A 24 -9.04 1.60 -2.91
N ALA A 25 -7.89 1.00 -3.18
CA ALA A 25 -6.63 1.25 -2.49
C ALA A 25 -5.48 0.75 -3.37
N PRO A 26 -4.30 1.39 -3.36
CA PRO A 26 -3.17 1.06 -4.24
C PRO A 26 -2.42 -0.19 -3.77
N ILE A 27 -3.11 -1.33 -3.69
CA ILE A 27 -2.58 -2.57 -3.11
C ILE A 27 -1.54 -3.25 -4.02
N SER A 28 -1.58 -2.99 -5.33
CA SER A 28 -0.56 -3.46 -6.29
C SER A 28 0.82 -2.88 -6.02
N GLN A 29 0.91 -1.77 -5.29
CA GLN A 29 2.18 -1.10 -4.97
C GLN A 29 2.84 -1.67 -3.71
N MET A 30 2.11 -2.50 -2.94
CA MET A 30 2.58 -3.03 -1.65
C MET A 30 3.93 -3.76 -1.72
N PRO A 31 4.27 -4.57 -2.75
CA PRO A 31 5.58 -5.22 -2.81
C PRO A 31 6.75 -4.24 -2.77
N TYR A 32 6.64 -3.10 -3.46
CA TYR A 32 7.65 -2.04 -3.42
C TYR A 32 7.71 -1.39 -2.04
N TRP A 33 6.55 -1.05 -1.49
CA TRP A 33 6.42 -0.38 -0.20
C TRP A 33 6.94 -1.23 0.96
N ILE A 34 6.65 -2.54 0.98
CA ILE A 34 7.17 -3.50 1.97
C ILE A 34 8.70 -3.55 1.92
N SER A 35 9.29 -3.40 0.72
CA SER A 35 10.74 -3.32 0.53
C SER A 35 11.36 -1.94 0.84
N GLY A 36 10.55 -0.98 1.32
CA GLY A 36 11.00 0.38 1.63
C GLY A 36 11.32 1.22 0.40
N ARG A 37 10.75 0.89 -0.76
CA ARG A 37 11.01 1.57 -2.04
C ARG A 37 9.76 2.25 -2.58
N PRO A 38 9.90 3.41 -3.27
CA PRO A 38 8.78 3.99 -3.98
C PRO A 38 8.39 3.05 -5.11
N ALA A 39 7.08 2.93 -5.35
CA ALA A 39 6.59 2.17 -6.48
C ALA A 39 6.82 2.95 -7.78
N PRO A 40 6.86 2.28 -8.95
CA PRO A 40 7.10 2.96 -10.24
C PRO A 40 6.04 4.03 -10.58
N SER A 41 4.83 3.89 -10.03
CA SER A 41 3.73 4.85 -10.21
C SER A 41 3.68 5.92 -9.12
N ASP A 42 4.59 5.88 -8.15
CA ASP A 42 4.66 6.88 -7.09
C ASP A 42 5.30 8.19 -7.59
N SER A 43 4.90 9.27 -6.93
CA SER A 43 5.45 10.61 -7.08
C SER A 43 5.81 11.18 -5.71
N ALA A 44 6.61 12.25 -5.73
CA ALA A 44 7.06 12.97 -4.54
C ALA A 44 7.62 12.07 -3.41
N PRO A 45 8.52 11.10 -3.70
CA PRO A 45 9.13 10.31 -2.65
C PRO A 45 9.95 11.22 -1.72
N GLN A 46 9.82 11.01 -0.41
CA GLN A 46 10.61 11.68 0.60
C GLN A 46 11.42 10.64 1.35
N LEU A 47 12.70 10.91 1.54
CA LEU A 47 13.62 10.04 2.26
C LEU A 47 14.05 10.71 3.57
N ASP A 48 14.33 9.92 4.60
CA ASP A 48 15.04 10.40 5.79
C ASP A 48 16.56 10.44 5.60
N ASP A 49 17.28 10.90 6.62
CA ASP A 49 18.75 10.98 6.62
C ASP A 49 19.45 9.62 6.46
N GLN A 50 18.72 8.51 6.70
CA GLN A 50 19.21 7.15 6.50
C GLN A 50 18.87 6.60 5.10
N SER A 51 18.41 7.47 4.18
CA SER A 51 17.94 7.11 2.84
C SER A 51 16.76 6.14 2.82
N ARG A 52 15.91 6.15 3.86
CA ARG A 52 14.70 5.32 3.92
C ARG A 52 13.49 6.11 3.45
N LEU A 53 12.62 5.48 2.67
CA LEU A 53 11.39 6.11 2.20
C LEU A 53 10.44 6.38 3.37
N ILE A 54 10.13 7.64 3.65
CA ILE A 54 9.21 8.03 4.73
C ILE A 54 7.84 8.48 4.23
N SER A 55 7.74 8.91 2.97
CA SER A 55 6.48 9.33 2.35
C SER A 55 6.55 9.20 0.83
N SER A 56 5.41 8.88 0.20
CA SER A 56 5.24 8.91 -1.25
C SER A 56 3.77 9.09 -1.62
N VAL A 57 3.49 9.66 -2.80
CA VAL A 57 2.13 9.85 -3.32
C VAL A 57 1.84 8.88 -4.46
N ASN A 58 0.74 8.14 -4.38
CA ASN A 58 0.26 7.25 -5.45
C ASN A 58 -1.15 7.66 -5.90
N GLY A 59 -1.24 8.40 -7.00
CA GLY A 59 -2.51 9.01 -7.42
C GLY A 59 -3.06 9.95 -6.33
N GLU A 60 -4.24 9.63 -5.79
CA GLU A 60 -4.87 10.38 -4.69
C GLU A 60 -4.45 9.93 -3.29
N TRP A 61 -3.52 8.96 -3.19
CA TRP A 61 -3.12 8.36 -1.92
C TRP A 61 -1.80 8.93 -1.42
N GLN A 62 -1.80 9.40 -0.17
CA GLN A 62 -0.59 9.74 0.56
C GLN A 62 -0.16 8.53 1.41
N ALA A 63 0.92 7.88 1.02
CA ALA A 63 1.55 6.81 1.79
C ALA A 63 2.59 7.38 2.76
N ASN A 64 2.60 6.87 3.99
CA ASN A 64 3.58 7.18 5.03
C ASN A 64 4.17 5.88 5.57
N PHE A 65 5.47 5.88 5.81
CA PHE A 65 6.23 4.68 6.17
C PHE A 65 6.87 4.91 7.54
N SER A 66 6.71 3.94 8.42
CA SER A 66 7.29 3.98 9.77
C SER A 66 8.26 2.82 9.95
N TYR A 67 9.33 3.10 10.67
CA TYR A 67 10.44 2.19 10.91
C TYR A 67 10.65 2.02 12.41
N LYS A 68 11.16 0.85 12.80
CA LYS A 68 11.55 0.57 14.18
C LYS A 68 13.05 0.84 14.34
N GLY A 69 13.40 1.89 15.09
CA GLY A 69 14.80 2.26 15.30
C GLY A 69 15.56 2.46 13.99
N ASN A 70 16.67 1.73 13.84
CA ASN A 70 17.55 1.78 12.66
C ASN A 70 17.23 0.71 11.60
N ASP A 71 16.06 0.07 11.68
CA ASP A 71 15.66 -0.91 10.68
C ASP A 71 15.59 -0.28 9.28
N LYS A 72 16.01 -1.05 8.28
CA LYS A 72 16.02 -0.62 6.87
C LYS A 72 14.67 -0.79 6.18
N LEU A 73 13.81 -1.63 6.72
CA LEU A 73 12.49 -1.93 6.17
C LEU A 73 11.40 -1.36 7.08
N PRO A 74 10.30 -0.86 6.51
CA PRO A 74 9.21 -0.33 7.30
C PRO A 74 8.51 -1.45 8.07
N ASN A 75 8.10 -1.16 9.30
CA ASN A 75 7.25 -2.05 10.10
C ASN A 75 5.77 -1.63 10.05
N LYS A 76 5.47 -0.46 9.47
CA LYS A 76 4.11 0.02 9.26
C LYS A 76 4.04 0.95 8.06
N ILE A 77 2.97 0.80 7.27
CA ILE A 77 2.63 1.69 6.15
C ILE A 77 1.20 2.19 6.36
N SER A 78 0.97 3.49 6.22
CA SER A 78 -0.35 4.10 6.26
C SER A 78 -0.60 4.89 4.97
N ALA A 79 -1.58 4.48 4.19
CA ALA A 79 -2.02 5.19 2.99
C ALA A 79 -3.38 5.84 3.26
N VAL A 80 -3.51 7.14 2.99
CA VAL A 80 -4.75 7.91 3.18
C VAL A 80 -5.14 8.56 1.87
N GLN A 81 -6.42 8.48 1.51
CA GLN A 81 -7.02 9.18 0.38
C GLN A 81 -7.75 10.43 0.85
N SER A 82 -7.79 11.47 0.01
CA SER A 82 -8.51 12.74 0.28
C SER A 82 -9.97 12.57 0.72
N GLN A 83 -10.64 11.52 0.24
CA GLN A 83 -12.05 11.22 0.54
C GLN A 83 -12.26 10.53 1.90
N GLY A 84 -11.20 10.33 2.69
CA GLY A 84 -11.25 9.76 4.04
C GLY A 84 -10.94 8.27 4.14
N ASN A 85 -10.74 7.58 3.01
CA ASN A 85 -10.32 6.18 3.02
C ASN A 85 -8.90 6.04 3.57
N LYS A 86 -8.67 5.00 4.37
CA LYS A 86 -7.37 4.73 5.00
C LYS A 86 -7.07 3.24 4.99
N VAL A 87 -5.85 2.91 4.57
CA VAL A 87 -5.28 1.56 4.67
C VAL A 87 -4.08 1.62 5.58
N VAL A 88 -4.03 0.70 6.54
CA VAL A 88 -2.87 0.51 7.43
C VAL A 88 -2.38 -0.92 7.28
N MET A 89 -1.11 -1.07 6.94
CA MET A 89 -0.40 -2.34 6.95
C MET A 89 0.61 -2.34 8.08
N THR A 90 0.65 -3.43 8.85
CA THR A 90 1.71 -3.68 9.84
C THR A 90 2.50 -4.89 9.36
N ILE A 91 3.82 -4.80 9.40
CA ILE A 91 4.73 -5.82 8.86
C ILE A 91 5.59 -6.32 10.00
N ASP A 92 5.59 -7.63 10.19
CA ASP A 92 6.54 -8.32 11.06
C ASP A 92 7.56 -9.05 10.18
N HIS A 93 8.78 -8.54 10.15
CA HIS A 93 9.87 -9.14 9.38
C HIS A 93 10.44 -10.30 10.20
N GLN A 94 10.23 -11.53 9.75
CA GLN A 94 10.91 -12.68 10.35
C GLN A 94 12.42 -12.54 10.12
N LYS A 95 13.19 -12.78 11.18
CA LYS A 95 14.66 -12.61 11.20
C LYS A 95 15.38 -13.70 10.42
#